data_AF-A0A8I1NT52-F1
#
_entry.id   AF-A0A8I1NT52-F1
#
_cell.length_a   1.000
_cell.length_b   1.000
_cell.length_c   1.000
_cell.angle_alpha   90.00
_cell.angle_beta   90.00
_cell.angle_gamma   90.00
#
_symmetry.space_group_name_H-M   'P 1'
#
loop_
_entity.id
_entity.type
_entity.pdbx_description
1 polymer ?
#
loop_
_entity_poly.entity_id
_entity_poly.type
_entity_poly.pdbx_seq_one_letter_code
_entity_poly.pdbx_strand_id
1 'polypeptide(L)'
;MSTARDPLLETVRAYQAGCAEFNRISGDDANCWAGFEAVTFGPALARLQQWEGPAASMEGAIAALQISLLDSGGVNGSEAQDRMVKAALGYLESVYTAPPAPSAPRSIYLLLSRYWAEYEAVTVAMAYTDTMEHDTPEREAAFARQFEAGDRLHTLALAICAFLPATPEVARYKAQFLETLAIGNGGSLAAEYAAALISSLPRLVLFESGRAAK
;
A
#
# COMPACT_ATOMS: atom_id res chain seq x y z
N MET A 1 -15.08 18.92 18.93
CA MET A 1 -14.07 17.95 18.48
C MET A 1 -12.73 18.47 18.95
N SER A 2 -12.12 17.85 19.95
CA SER A 2 -10.84 18.32 20.51
C SER A 2 -9.74 17.97 19.51
N THR A 3 -9.21 18.97 18.81
CA THR A 3 -7.96 18.85 18.05
C THR A 3 -6.86 18.55 19.04
N ALA A 4 -6.51 17.27 19.20
CA ALA A 4 -5.36 16.86 19.98
C ALA A 4 -4.16 17.63 19.43
N ARG A 5 -3.60 18.50 20.27
CA ARG A 5 -2.52 19.41 19.89
C ARG A 5 -1.30 18.55 19.58
N ASP A 6 -0.82 18.57 18.33
CA ASP A 6 0.36 17.82 17.92
C ASP A 6 1.60 18.70 18.06
N PRO A 7 2.43 18.48 19.10
CA PRO A 7 3.55 19.38 19.37
C PRO A 7 4.68 19.23 18.32
N LEU A 8 4.74 18.09 17.61
CA LEU A 8 5.66 17.91 16.49
C LEU A 8 5.22 18.76 15.31
N LEU A 9 3.93 18.70 14.97
CA LEU A 9 3.37 19.50 13.88
C LEU A 9 3.53 21.00 14.13
N GLU A 10 3.30 21.45 15.37
CA GLU A 10 3.56 22.84 15.77
C GLU A 10 5.03 23.22 15.58
N THR A 11 5.96 22.32 15.92
CA THR A 11 7.41 22.56 15.79
C THR A 11 7.84 22.61 14.31
N VAL A 12 7.33 21.71 13.46
CA VAL A 12 7.60 21.71 12.02
C VAL A 12 7.06 22.99 11.37
N ARG A 13 5.86 23.44 11.74
CA ARG A 13 5.29 24.70 11.24
C ARG A 13 6.09 25.91 11.69
N ALA A 14 6.57 25.92 12.95
CA ALA A 14 7.43 26.98 13.45
C ALA A 14 8.77 27.04 12.70
N TYR A 15 9.36 25.88 12.39
CA TYR A 15 10.57 25.80 11.56
C TYR A 15 10.33 26.37 10.16
N GLN A 16 9.29 25.91 9.46
CA GLN A 16 8.98 26.37 8.11
C GLN A 16 8.67 27.88 8.06
N ALA A 17 7.95 28.40 9.06
CA ALA A 17 7.71 29.84 9.19
C ALA A 17 9.02 30.61 9.42
N GLY A 18 9.93 30.06 10.24
CA GLY A 18 11.27 30.60 10.44
C GLY A 18 12.09 30.62 9.14
N CYS A 19 12.04 29.56 8.33
CA CYS A 19 12.73 29.52 7.03
C CYS A 19 12.14 30.55 6.05
N ALA A 20 10.82 30.69 6.01
CA ALA A 20 10.17 31.70 5.18
C ALA A 20 10.55 33.13 5.60
N GLU A 21 10.61 33.38 6.91
CA GLU A 21 11.03 34.68 7.45
C GLU A 21 12.51 34.95 7.19
N PHE A 22 13.37 33.94 7.34
CA PHE A 22 14.78 34.03 6.96
C PHE A 22 14.93 34.39 5.48
N ASN A 23 14.27 33.65 4.59
CA ASN A 23 14.32 33.91 3.14
C ASN A 23 13.80 35.31 2.78
N ARG A 24 12.81 35.83 3.53
CA ARG A 24 12.29 37.19 3.35
C ARG A 24 13.31 38.25 3.77
N ILE A 25 14.04 38.02 4.85
CA ILE A 25 15.02 38.97 5.40
C ILE A 25 16.34 38.93 4.61
N SER A 26 16.80 37.74 4.21
CA SER A 26 18.11 37.55 3.58
C SER A 26 18.19 38.11 2.15
N GLY A 27 17.07 38.17 1.44
CA GLY A 27 17.06 38.53 0.01
C GLY A 27 18.06 37.67 -0.79
N ASP A 28 18.69 38.26 -1.82
CA ASP A 28 19.76 37.63 -2.62
C ASP A 28 21.17 37.84 -2.00
N ASP A 29 21.28 38.51 -0.85
CA ASP A 29 22.58 38.94 -0.32
C ASP A 29 23.21 37.87 0.58
N ALA A 30 24.17 37.13 0.01
CA ALA A 30 24.87 36.00 0.63
C ALA A 30 25.69 36.36 1.90
N ASN A 31 25.86 37.65 2.20
CA ASN A 31 26.78 38.14 3.25
C ASN A 31 26.12 38.55 4.57
N CYS A 32 24.79 38.52 4.69
CA CYS A 32 24.08 38.94 5.91
C CYS A 32 23.77 37.79 6.90
N TRP A 33 24.40 36.62 6.74
CA TRP A 33 23.90 35.35 7.28
C TRP A 33 24.14 35.15 8.78
N ALA A 34 25.10 35.86 9.38
CA ALA A 34 25.53 35.62 10.75
C ALA A 34 24.48 36.08 11.78
N GLY A 35 23.84 35.12 12.45
CA GLY A 35 22.99 35.36 13.64
C GLY A 35 21.48 35.39 13.40
N PHE A 36 21.02 35.51 12.14
CA PHE A 36 19.57 35.49 11.84
C PHE A 36 18.93 34.13 12.06
N GLU A 37 19.68 33.04 11.91
CA GLU A 37 19.23 31.69 12.26
C GLU A 37 18.72 31.63 13.71
N ALA A 38 19.43 32.25 14.66
CA ALA A 38 19.12 32.19 16.09
C ALA A 38 17.77 32.84 16.44
N VAL A 39 17.25 33.72 15.57
CA VAL A 39 15.96 34.42 15.77
C VAL A 39 14.87 33.98 14.79
N THR A 40 15.19 33.15 13.80
CA THR A 40 14.25 32.65 12.78
C THR A 40 13.99 31.15 12.95
N PHE A 41 14.67 30.30 12.17
CA PHE A 41 14.42 28.86 12.14
C PHE A 41 15.24 28.07 13.15
N GLY A 42 16.36 28.59 13.64
CA GLY A 42 17.32 27.88 14.50
C GLY A 42 16.71 27.29 15.77
N PRO A 43 15.88 28.01 16.54
CA PRO A 43 15.24 27.46 17.73
C PRO A 43 14.31 26.27 17.43
N ALA A 44 13.59 26.31 16.31
CA ALA A 44 12.72 25.21 15.91
C ALA A 44 13.55 24.03 15.38
N LEU A 45 14.61 24.30 14.61
CA LEU A 45 15.54 23.27 14.14
C LEU A 45 16.21 22.53 15.30
N ALA A 46 16.68 23.24 16.32
CA ALA A 46 17.27 22.64 17.52
C ALA A 46 16.29 21.71 18.24
N ARG A 47 14.99 22.06 18.26
CA ARG A 47 13.94 21.18 18.81
C ARG A 47 13.71 19.94 17.96
N LEU A 48 13.71 20.07 16.62
CA LEU A 48 13.60 18.92 15.72
C LEU A 48 14.82 17.98 15.87
N GLN A 49 16.02 18.54 16.06
CA GLN A 49 17.25 17.79 16.33
C GLN A 49 17.25 17.07 17.68
N GLN A 50 16.46 17.52 18.64
CA GLN A 50 16.33 16.89 19.96
C GLN A 50 15.00 16.15 20.12
N TRP A 51 14.27 15.93 19.03
CA TRP A 51 12.94 15.34 19.11
C TRP A 51 13.00 13.89 19.56
N GLU A 52 12.25 13.59 20.61
CA GLU A 52 12.11 12.25 21.17
C GLU A 52 10.62 11.87 21.23
N GLY A 53 10.30 10.72 20.63
CA GLY A 53 8.94 10.17 20.64
C GLY A 53 8.18 10.33 19.32
N PRO A 54 7.04 9.62 19.20
CA PRO A 54 6.23 9.60 17.99
C PRO A 54 5.54 10.94 17.73
N ALA A 55 5.11 11.17 16.49
CA ALA A 55 4.12 12.21 16.20
C ALA A 55 2.82 11.91 16.94
N ALA A 56 2.06 12.94 17.31
CA ALA A 56 0.79 12.76 18.02
C ALA A 56 -0.42 12.63 17.07
N SER A 57 -0.23 12.90 15.78
CA SER A 57 -1.28 12.87 14.76
C SER A 57 -0.75 12.45 13.38
N MET A 58 -1.67 12.06 12.50
CA MET A 58 -1.38 11.73 11.10
C MET A 58 -0.79 12.94 10.37
N GLU A 59 -1.32 14.13 10.63
CA GLU A 59 -0.83 15.38 10.04
C GLU A 59 0.61 15.67 10.47
N GLY A 60 0.95 15.45 11.75
CA GLY A 60 2.33 15.58 12.24
C GLY A 60 3.27 14.53 11.66
N ALA A 61 2.83 13.29 11.50
CA ALA A 61 3.62 12.24 10.86
C ALA A 61 3.90 12.56 9.38
N ILE A 62 2.90 13.03 8.63
CA ILE A 62 3.08 13.47 7.24
C ILE A 62 4.05 14.66 7.18
N ALA A 63 3.87 15.67 8.03
CA ALA A 63 4.74 16.84 8.06
C ALA A 63 6.20 16.48 8.37
N ALA A 64 6.43 15.54 9.30
CA ALA A 64 7.75 15.02 9.63
C ALA A 64 8.40 14.28 8.45
N LEU A 65 7.65 13.48 7.70
CA LEU A 65 8.18 12.83 6.48
C LEU A 65 8.49 13.84 5.38
N GLN A 66 7.61 14.81 5.17
CA GLN A 66 7.79 15.83 4.14
C GLN A 66 9.04 16.67 4.39
N ILE A 67 9.27 17.12 5.63
CA ILE A 67 10.47 17.89 5.96
C ILE A 67 11.75 17.05 5.86
N SER A 68 11.71 15.77 6.25
CA SER A 68 12.85 14.84 6.06
C SER A 68 13.23 14.61 4.60
N LEU A 69 12.28 14.71 3.67
CA LEU A 69 12.50 14.43 2.26
C LEU A 69 12.84 15.70 1.47
N LEU A 70 12.17 16.81 1.76
CA LEU A 70 12.17 17.98 0.87
C LEU A 70 13.13 19.08 1.32
N ASP A 71 13.50 19.14 2.60
CA ASP A 71 14.26 20.26 3.17
C ASP A 71 15.78 20.07 3.02
N SER A 72 16.24 20.23 1.78
CA SER A 72 17.65 20.02 1.40
C SER A 72 18.54 21.11 2.00
N GLY A 73 19.49 20.73 2.86
CA GLY A 73 20.41 21.66 3.53
C GLY A 73 19.93 22.15 4.91
N GLY A 74 18.75 21.74 5.36
CA GLY A 74 18.25 21.95 6.73
C GLY A 74 18.09 20.60 7.44
N VAL A 75 16.91 20.01 7.34
CA VAL A 75 16.59 18.72 7.95
C VAL A 75 17.13 17.56 7.13
N ASN A 76 16.98 17.54 5.80
CA ASN A 76 17.44 16.44 4.95
C ASN A 76 18.98 16.35 4.97
N GLY A 77 19.52 15.18 5.33
CA GLY A 77 20.96 14.95 5.49
C GLY A 77 21.50 15.29 6.88
N SER A 78 20.65 15.70 7.83
CA SER A 78 21.05 15.99 9.22
C SER A 78 20.49 14.97 10.21
N GLU A 79 21.00 15.03 11.43
CA GLU A 79 20.50 14.28 12.59
C GLU A 79 18.99 14.47 12.87
N ALA A 80 18.40 15.58 12.43
CA ALA A 80 16.96 15.80 12.53
C ALA A 80 16.17 14.88 11.58
N GLN A 81 16.74 14.51 10.42
CA GLN A 81 16.09 13.63 9.44
C GLN A 81 15.70 12.29 10.07
N ASP A 82 16.65 11.63 10.73
CA ASP A 82 16.45 10.33 11.36
C ASP A 82 15.38 10.41 12.46
N ARG A 83 15.37 11.50 13.23
CA ARG A 83 14.40 11.72 14.31
C ARG A 83 12.99 11.95 13.76
N MET A 84 12.86 12.71 12.68
CA MET A 84 11.57 12.93 12.01
C MET A 84 11.02 11.66 11.37
N VAL A 85 11.88 10.84 10.76
CA VAL A 85 11.49 9.52 10.25
C VAL A 85 11.02 8.61 11.39
N LYS A 86 11.76 8.57 12.50
CA LYS A 86 11.38 7.79 13.69
C LYS A 86 10.07 8.29 14.32
N ALA A 87 9.85 9.60 14.38
CA ALA A 87 8.62 10.17 14.92
C ALA A 87 7.40 9.81 14.07
N ALA A 88 7.53 9.89 12.74
CA ALA A 88 6.49 9.47 11.81
C ALA A 88 6.22 7.96 11.90
N LEU A 89 7.28 7.15 11.92
CA LEU A 89 7.17 5.71 12.05
C LEU A 89 6.46 5.30 13.35
N GLY A 90 6.84 5.89 14.48
CA GLY A 90 6.20 5.57 15.76
C GLY A 90 4.71 5.92 15.79
N TYR A 91 4.28 7.00 15.12
CA TYR A 91 2.85 7.28 14.96
C TYR A 91 2.19 6.22 14.06
N LEU A 92 2.78 5.93 12.90
CA LEU A 92 2.25 4.95 11.96
C LEU A 92 2.12 3.56 12.59
N GLU A 93 3.11 3.12 13.37
CA GLU A 93 3.07 1.87 14.14
C GLU A 93 1.97 1.88 15.20
N SER A 94 1.73 3.03 15.86
CA SER A 94 0.67 3.14 16.87
C SER A 94 -0.74 3.04 16.28
N VAL A 95 -0.95 3.53 15.04
CA VAL A 95 -2.22 3.41 14.33
C VAL A 95 -2.30 2.16 13.45
N TYR A 96 -1.15 1.55 13.17
CA TYR A 96 -1.06 0.28 12.49
C TYR A 96 -1.50 -0.83 13.45
N THR A 97 -2.78 -1.17 13.37
CA THR A 97 -3.23 -2.47 13.87
C THR A 97 -2.61 -3.51 12.95
N ALA A 98 -1.71 -4.35 13.49
CA ALA A 98 -1.20 -5.51 12.79
C ALA A 98 -2.37 -6.24 12.11
N PRO A 99 -2.26 -6.57 10.82
CA PRO A 99 -3.37 -7.18 10.12
C PRO A 99 -3.76 -8.46 10.88
N PRO A 100 -5.05 -8.68 11.19
CA PRO A 100 -5.47 -10.04 11.50
C PRO A 100 -5.04 -10.94 10.34
N ALA A 101 -4.73 -12.21 10.65
CA ALA A 101 -4.36 -13.27 9.72
C ALA A 101 -4.94 -13.07 8.30
N PRO A 102 -4.16 -13.33 7.24
CA PRO A 102 -4.28 -12.71 5.91
C PRO A 102 -5.73 -12.45 5.49
N SER A 103 -6.22 -11.23 5.77
CA SER A 103 -7.50 -10.80 5.22
C SER A 103 -7.33 -10.60 3.73
N ALA A 104 -8.19 -11.25 2.93
CA ALA A 104 -8.18 -11.22 1.47
C ALA A 104 -7.88 -9.80 0.91
N PRO A 105 -7.00 -9.67 -0.10
CA PRO A 105 -6.64 -8.36 -0.66
C PRO A 105 -7.88 -7.55 -1.07
N ARG A 106 -8.03 -6.34 -0.52
CA ARG A 106 -9.19 -5.45 -0.76
C ARG A 106 -9.21 -4.78 -2.13
N SER A 107 -8.25 -5.08 -3.00
CA SER A 107 -8.10 -4.46 -4.32
C SER A 107 -8.04 -5.53 -5.40
N ILE A 108 -8.95 -5.45 -6.36
CA ILE A 108 -8.93 -6.35 -7.52
C ILE A 108 -7.64 -6.24 -8.31
N TYR A 109 -7.03 -5.05 -8.37
CA TYR A 109 -5.78 -4.84 -9.11
C TYR A 109 -4.61 -5.60 -8.49
N LEU A 110 -4.54 -5.65 -7.16
CA LEU A 110 -3.53 -6.43 -6.45
C LEU A 110 -3.78 -7.93 -6.58
N LEU A 111 -5.05 -8.35 -6.60
CA LEU A 111 -5.39 -9.75 -6.86
C LEU A 111 -4.98 -10.17 -8.27
N LEU A 112 -5.30 -9.35 -9.27
CA LEU A 112 -4.95 -9.60 -10.66
C LEU A 112 -3.44 -9.61 -10.87
N SER A 113 -2.70 -8.63 -10.33
CA SER A 113 -1.24 -8.59 -10.49
C SER A 113 -0.57 -9.81 -9.86
N ARG A 114 -1.01 -10.24 -8.67
CA ARG A 114 -0.51 -11.46 -8.02
C ARG A 114 -0.88 -12.71 -8.79
N TYR A 115 -2.10 -12.81 -9.31
CA TYR A 115 -2.52 -13.95 -10.10
C TYR A 115 -1.59 -14.15 -11.31
N TRP A 116 -1.28 -13.08 -12.04
CA TRP A 116 -0.40 -13.17 -13.21
C TRP A 116 1.04 -13.52 -12.84
N ALA A 117 1.55 -13.01 -11.71
CA ALA A 117 2.87 -13.38 -11.22
C ALA A 117 2.95 -14.88 -10.85
N GLU A 118 1.92 -15.42 -10.17
CA GLU A 118 1.88 -16.86 -9.86
C GLU A 118 1.64 -17.71 -11.13
N TYR A 119 0.91 -17.21 -12.12
CA TYR A 119 0.72 -17.89 -13.40
C TYR A 119 2.06 -18.07 -14.13
N GLU A 120 2.87 -17.02 -14.15
CA GLU A 120 4.24 -17.07 -14.67
C GLU A 120 5.10 -18.05 -13.87
N ALA A 121 5.02 -18.02 -12.53
CA ALA A 121 5.75 -18.93 -11.66
C ALA A 121 5.40 -20.41 -11.92
N VAL A 122 4.11 -20.74 -12.10
CA VAL A 122 3.66 -22.09 -12.48
C VAL A 122 4.22 -22.47 -13.84
N THR A 123 4.15 -21.56 -14.82
CA THR A 123 4.66 -21.81 -16.18
C THR A 123 6.17 -22.11 -16.17
N VAL A 124 6.95 -21.33 -15.40
CA VAL A 124 8.39 -21.53 -15.23
C VAL A 124 8.67 -22.85 -14.50
N ALA A 125 7.92 -23.16 -13.44
CA ALA A 125 8.08 -24.42 -12.70
C ALA A 125 7.75 -25.65 -13.55
N MET A 126 6.71 -25.57 -14.38
CA MET A 126 6.36 -26.61 -15.36
C MET A 126 7.49 -26.84 -16.36
N ALA A 127 7.94 -25.77 -17.02
CA ALA A 127 9.02 -25.85 -18.00
C ALA A 127 10.32 -26.42 -17.39
N TYR A 128 10.63 -26.04 -16.14
CA TYR A 128 11.78 -26.59 -15.42
C TYR A 128 11.62 -28.09 -15.15
N THR A 129 10.44 -28.51 -14.68
CA THR A 129 10.15 -29.92 -14.37
C THR A 129 10.20 -30.81 -15.61
N ASP A 130 9.75 -30.31 -16.76
CA ASP A 130 9.77 -31.03 -18.04
C ASP A 130 11.20 -31.33 -18.53
N THR A 131 12.17 -30.53 -18.13
CA THR A 131 13.59 -30.73 -18.50
C THR A 131 14.36 -31.71 -17.60
N MET A 132 13.76 -32.14 -16.49
CA MET A 132 14.42 -33.01 -15.50
C MET A 132 14.28 -34.49 -15.86
N GLU A 133 15.28 -35.31 -15.55
CA GLU A 133 15.16 -36.77 -15.66
C GLU A 133 14.09 -37.32 -14.69
N HIS A 134 13.36 -38.33 -15.17
CA HIS A 134 12.33 -39.02 -14.39
C HIS A 134 12.92 -39.74 -13.17
N ASP A 135 12.13 -39.86 -12.10
CA ASP A 135 12.47 -40.58 -10.86
C ASP A 135 13.69 -40.04 -10.09
N THR A 136 13.97 -38.74 -10.20
CA THR A 136 14.97 -38.04 -9.40
C THR A 136 14.33 -37.25 -8.24
N PRO A 137 14.97 -37.19 -7.05
CA PRO A 137 14.46 -36.39 -5.93
C PRO A 137 14.41 -34.89 -6.26
N GLU A 138 15.25 -34.42 -7.18
CA GLU A 138 15.23 -33.06 -7.71
C GLU A 138 13.95 -32.77 -8.51
N ARG A 139 13.48 -33.73 -9.32
CA ARG A 139 12.22 -33.63 -10.06
C ARG A 139 11.01 -33.69 -9.12
N GLU A 140 11.05 -34.50 -8.07
CA GLU A 140 10.00 -34.53 -7.04
C GLU A 140 9.86 -33.18 -6.33
N ALA A 141 10.98 -32.55 -5.95
CA ALA A 141 10.98 -31.21 -5.37
C ALA A 141 10.50 -30.14 -6.36
N ALA A 142 10.82 -30.27 -7.66
CA ALA A 142 10.32 -29.38 -8.69
C ALA A 142 8.79 -29.50 -8.88
N PHE A 143 8.27 -30.72 -8.89
CA PHE A 143 6.82 -30.98 -8.90
C PHE A 143 6.11 -30.41 -7.69
N ALA A 144 6.68 -30.54 -6.49
CA ALA A 144 6.11 -29.97 -5.28
C ALA A 144 5.98 -28.44 -5.39
N ARG A 145 7.01 -27.75 -5.92
CA ARG A 145 6.98 -26.29 -6.15
C ARG A 145 5.95 -25.90 -7.20
N GLN A 146 5.82 -26.68 -8.28
CA GLN A 146 4.79 -26.48 -9.29
C GLN A 146 3.39 -26.59 -8.66
N PHE A 147 3.16 -27.61 -7.85
CA PHE A 147 1.88 -27.84 -7.17
C PHE A 147 1.55 -26.70 -6.20
N GLU A 148 2.50 -26.30 -5.36
CA GLU A 148 2.32 -25.16 -4.44
C GLU A 148 2.02 -23.84 -5.17
N ALA A 149 2.69 -23.59 -6.30
CA ALA A 149 2.41 -22.42 -7.13
C ALA A 149 1.00 -22.52 -7.76
N GLY A 150 0.58 -23.72 -8.17
CA GLY A 150 -0.77 -24.01 -8.63
C GLY A 150 -1.83 -23.72 -7.57
N ASP A 151 -1.61 -24.14 -6.32
CA ASP A 151 -2.51 -23.89 -5.20
C ASP A 151 -2.64 -22.39 -4.88
N ARG A 152 -1.53 -21.64 -4.96
CA ARG A 152 -1.56 -20.18 -4.80
C ARG A 152 -2.34 -19.51 -5.93
N LEU A 153 -2.10 -19.92 -7.18
CA LEU A 153 -2.81 -19.44 -8.35
C LEU A 153 -4.32 -19.69 -8.24
N HIS A 154 -4.70 -20.91 -7.83
CA HIS A 154 -6.07 -21.32 -7.58
C HIS A 154 -6.74 -20.46 -6.49
N THR A 155 -6.06 -20.24 -5.37
CA THR A 155 -6.54 -19.38 -4.27
C THR A 155 -6.79 -17.94 -4.74
N LEU A 156 -5.92 -17.40 -5.57
CA LEU A 156 -6.07 -16.06 -6.14
C LEU A 156 -7.26 -15.98 -7.11
N ALA A 157 -7.44 -17.00 -7.96
CA ALA A 157 -8.61 -17.07 -8.85
C ALA A 157 -9.93 -17.07 -8.06
N LEU A 158 -10.00 -17.87 -6.97
CA LEU A 158 -11.15 -17.87 -6.07
C LEU A 158 -11.39 -16.48 -5.44
N ALA A 159 -10.34 -15.82 -4.98
CA ALA A 159 -10.46 -14.49 -4.39
C ALA A 159 -10.95 -13.44 -5.40
N ILE A 160 -10.50 -13.50 -6.66
CA ILE A 160 -10.99 -12.61 -7.73
C ILE A 160 -12.46 -12.91 -8.05
N CYS A 161 -12.85 -14.20 -8.12
CA CYS A 161 -14.24 -14.60 -8.33
C CYS A 161 -15.15 -14.12 -7.19
N ALA A 162 -14.68 -14.18 -5.94
CA ALA A 162 -15.39 -13.71 -4.76
C ALA A 162 -15.39 -12.17 -4.60
N PHE A 163 -14.58 -11.44 -5.36
CA PHE A 163 -14.39 -10.00 -5.18
C PHE A 163 -15.66 -9.21 -5.50
N LEU A 164 -16.10 -8.33 -4.59
CA LEU A 164 -17.26 -7.46 -4.79
C LEU A 164 -16.84 -6.12 -5.44
N PRO A 165 -17.15 -5.86 -6.72
CA PRO A 165 -16.79 -4.62 -7.37
C PRO A 165 -17.59 -3.43 -6.81
N ALA A 166 -16.89 -2.36 -6.44
CA ALA A 166 -17.50 -1.12 -5.96
C ALA A 166 -17.93 -0.16 -7.09
N THR A 167 -17.35 -0.31 -8.29
CA THR A 167 -17.61 0.54 -9.45
C THR A 167 -17.80 -0.29 -10.72
N PRO A 168 -18.48 0.24 -11.77
CA PRO A 168 -18.62 -0.45 -13.05
C PRO A 168 -17.28 -0.77 -13.72
N GLU A 169 -16.29 0.10 -13.58
CA GLU A 169 -14.94 -0.11 -14.10
C GLU A 169 -14.27 -1.33 -13.47
N VAL A 170 -14.34 -1.45 -12.15
CA VAL A 170 -13.81 -2.60 -11.40
C VAL A 170 -14.56 -3.88 -11.76
N ALA A 171 -15.88 -3.80 -11.98
CA ALA A 171 -16.68 -4.93 -12.45
C ALA A 171 -16.24 -5.41 -13.85
N ARG A 172 -15.87 -4.50 -14.75
CA ARG A 172 -15.36 -4.85 -16.08
C ARG A 172 -14.06 -5.66 -16.01
N TYR A 173 -13.11 -5.26 -15.17
CA TYR A 173 -11.85 -6.01 -14.99
C TYR A 173 -12.10 -7.43 -14.45
N LYS A 174 -13.04 -7.56 -13.49
CA LYS A 174 -13.47 -8.88 -13.01
C LYS A 174 -14.07 -9.73 -14.14
N ALA A 175 -14.94 -9.15 -14.96
CA ALA A 175 -15.59 -9.86 -16.07
C ALA A 175 -14.57 -10.35 -17.11
N GLN A 176 -13.60 -9.51 -17.49
CA GLN A 176 -12.50 -9.89 -18.41
C GLN A 176 -11.65 -11.03 -17.85
N PHE A 177 -11.40 -11.02 -16.55
CA PHE A 177 -10.70 -12.13 -15.89
C PHE A 177 -11.50 -13.43 -15.95
N LEU A 178 -12.80 -13.39 -15.64
CA LEU A 178 -13.68 -14.57 -15.69
C LEU A 178 -13.79 -15.16 -17.10
N GLU A 179 -13.86 -14.30 -18.12
CA GLU A 179 -13.85 -14.73 -19.52
C GLU A 179 -12.55 -15.46 -19.87
N THR A 180 -11.40 -14.89 -19.52
CA THR A 180 -10.09 -15.52 -19.71
C THR A 180 -10.01 -16.87 -18.98
N LEU A 181 -10.49 -16.93 -17.73
CA LEU A 181 -10.50 -18.14 -16.93
C LEU A 181 -11.41 -19.22 -17.53
N ALA A 182 -12.58 -18.84 -18.06
CA ALA A 182 -13.49 -19.77 -18.72
C ALA A 182 -12.88 -20.30 -20.02
N ILE A 183 -12.26 -19.44 -20.84
CA ILE A 183 -11.57 -19.85 -22.08
C ILE A 183 -10.47 -20.88 -21.76
N GLY A 184 -9.65 -20.62 -20.73
CA GLY A 184 -8.60 -21.54 -20.28
C GLY A 184 -9.15 -22.91 -19.82
N ASN A 185 -10.41 -22.94 -19.36
CA ASN A 185 -11.09 -24.13 -18.86
C ASN A 185 -12.11 -24.70 -19.88
N GLY A 186 -11.87 -24.53 -21.19
CA GLY A 186 -12.71 -25.11 -22.24
C GLY A 186 -14.09 -24.46 -22.37
N GLY A 187 -14.22 -23.19 -22.01
CA GLY A 187 -15.45 -22.41 -22.09
C GLY A 187 -16.35 -22.49 -20.85
N SER A 188 -15.87 -23.08 -19.75
CA SER A 188 -16.65 -23.24 -18.51
C SER A 188 -15.87 -22.78 -17.28
N LEU A 189 -16.57 -22.33 -16.24
CA LEU A 189 -15.95 -22.08 -14.94
C LEU A 189 -16.07 -23.36 -14.09
N ALA A 190 -14.98 -23.75 -13.43
CA ALA A 190 -15.01 -24.79 -12.41
C ALA A 190 -16.05 -24.45 -11.31
N ALA A 191 -16.61 -25.48 -10.69
CA ALA A 191 -17.72 -25.35 -9.75
C ALA A 191 -17.39 -24.39 -8.58
N GLU A 192 -16.18 -24.43 -8.05
CA GLU A 192 -15.75 -23.53 -6.97
C GLU A 192 -15.66 -22.05 -7.41
N TYR A 193 -15.18 -21.77 -8.63
CA TYR A 193 -15.11 -20.40 -9.16
C TYR A 193 -16.52 -19.85 -9.42
N ALA A 194 -17.42 -20.69 -9.94
CA ALA A 194 -18.83 -20.35 -10.12
C ALA A 194 -19.50 -20.07 -8.76
N ALA A 195 -19.27 -20.90 -7.74
CA ALA A 195 -19.80 -20.70 -6.40
C ALA A 195 -19.28 -19.40 -5.75
N ALA A 196 -17.98 -19.11 -5.88
CA ALA A 196 -17.37 -17.87 -5.42
C ALA A 196 -17.96 -16.65 -6.15
N LEU A 197 -18.14 -16.73 -7.46
CA LEU A 197 -18.78 -15.69 -8.26
C LEU A 197 -20.21 -15.42 -7.82
N ILE A 198 -21.04 -16.45 -7.69
CA ILE A 198 -22.45 -16.30 -7.25
C ILE A 198 -22.51 -15.66 -5.86
N SER A 199 -21.64 -16.09 -4.95
CA SER A 199 -21.56 -15.55 -3.57
C SER A 199 -21.18 -14.07 -3.54
N SER A 200 -20.47 -13.58 -4.55
CA SER A 200 -20.05 -12.17 -4.67
C SER A 200 -21.10 -11.24 -5.29
N LEU A 201 -22.27 -11.77 -5.69
CA LEU A 201 -23.32 -11.02 -6.37
C LEU A 201 -24.46 -10.74 -5.39
N PRO A 202 -24.43 -9.61 -4.65
CA PRO A 202 -25.29 -9.37 -3.48
C PRO A 202 -26.78 -9.23 -3.81
N ARG A 203 -27.19 -9.36 -5.07
CA ARG A 203 -28.57 -9.20 -5.56
C ARG A 203 -28.97 -10.18 -6.68
N LEU A 204 -28.31 -11.33 -6.81
CA LEU A 204 -28.66 -12.30 -7.87
C LEU A 204 -30.10 -12.86 -7.74
N VAL A 205 -30.72 -12.76 -6.56
CA VAL A 205 -32.09 -13.26 -6.27
C VAL A 205 -33.06 -12.13 -5.95
N LEU A 206 -33.11 -11.06 -6.75
CA LEU A 206 -34.15 -10.01 -6.63
C LEU A 206 -34.64 -9.51 -8.00
N PHE A 207 -35.33 -10.37 -8.76
CA PHE A 207 -36.27 -10.05 -9.85
C PHE A 207 -37.04 -11.37 -10.07
N GLU A 208 -38.23 -11.59 -9.53
CA GLU A 208 -39.51 -11.04 -9.97
C GLU A 208 -40.55 -11.05 -8.83
N SER A 209 -40.86 -9.88 -8.26
CA SER A 209 -42.15 -9.68 -7.55
C SER A 209 -42.36 -8.18 -7.30
N GLY A 210 -42.40 -7.39 -8.39
CA GLY A 210 -42.53 -5.94 -8.30
C GLY A 210 -43.10 -5.26 -9.55
N ARG A 211 -43.81 -6.00 -10.40
CA ARG A 211 -44.50 -5.42 -11.57
C ARG A 211 -45.90 -6.01 -11.76
N ALA A 212 -46.71 -5.96 -10.71
CA ALA A 212 -48.16 -6.13 -10.81
C ALA A 212 -48.85 -5.42 -9.62
N ALA A 213 -48.83 -4.09 -9.65
CA ALA A 213 -49.82 -3.26 -8.97
C ALA A 213 -49.80 -1.90 -9.67
N LYS A 214 -50.56 -1.82 -10.77
CA LYS A 214 -51.09 -0.59 -11.32
C LYS A 214 -52.59 -0.64 -11.12
#